data_AF-A0A7S7NMH0-F1
#
_entry.id   AF-A0A7S7NMH0-F1
#
_cell.length_a   1.000
_cell.length_b   1.000
_cell.length_c   1.000
_cell.angle_alpha   90.00
_cell.angle_beta   90.00
_cell.angle_gamma   90.00
#
_symmetry.space_group_name_H-M   'P 1'
#
loop_
_entity.id
_entity.type
_entity.pdbx_description
1 polymer ?
#
loop_
_entity_poly.entity_id
_entity_poly.type
_entity_poly.pdbx_seq_one_letter_code
_entity_poly.pdbx_strand_id
1 'polypeptide(L)'
;MSFYVAARTNWFPSHGYGFTNFDITFRVPKELRVVATGDIGEEKEEGEFRIVRRRTSTPVRLAGFNVGAYENAGVTRGGFEVQVYANRTVETALQARPNTIVLPPALARTMGGHTARVSEVVTNQPGPTPNPQARLRELATEIASSLEWMSSQFGPPPLKMLTASPIPGNFGQGFPGLLYLSTISFLSEKERPASLQSERQHTFYSEILHAHETAHQWWGNLVTAATYHDEWLMEAFANYSALLILERKKGPKALETTLDEYKAEMRMLSGTGKSAIPVESTGPITWGMRMRTDAPLDPWRIIVYNKGSWILHMLRRRMGDTNFLAMMGAIRKRYSYQPFNTDQFRLIAAEFSPKGIPDSTLDNFFDNWVYSTGVPTLEVSSSVKGKAPQIQLSVTVRQTGVTDEFGVDLPVEVRIPGQAQPIVKWIRTGPDPTTFTMKLKAAPTKVELAPGAGVLAFRK
;
A
#
# COMPACT_ATOMS: atom_id res chain seq x y z
N MET A 1 -19.28 23.79 10.92
CA MET A 1 -19.49 22.86 9.80
C MET A 1 -18.15 22.63 9.13
N SER A 2 -17.80 21.38 8.84
CA SER A 2 -16.61 21.07 8.04
C SER A 2 -16.97 21.27 6.58
N PHE A 3 -16.24 22.14 5.90
CA PHE A 3 -16.27 22.22 4.45
C PHE A 3 -15.19 21.27 3.92
N TYR A 4 -15.44 20.62 2.79
CA TYR A 4 -14.41 19.94 2.04
C TYR A 4 -14.66 20.23 0.56
N VAL A 5 -13.58 20.42 -0.19
CA VAL A 5 -13.70 20.69 -1.62
C VAL A 5 -13.99 19.36 -2.33
N ALA A 6 -15.23 19.18 -2.78
CA ALA A 6 -15.66 17.93 -3.43
C ALA A 6 -15.15 17.81 -4.89
N ALA A 7 -14.98 18.94 -5.57
CA ALA A 7 -14.44 18.98 -6.93
C ALA A 7 -12.94 18.66 -6.93
N ARG A 8 -12.55 17.65 -7.70
CA ARG A 8 -11.15 17.20 -7.87
C ARG A 8 -10.56 17.55 -9.23
N THR A 9 -11.28 18.39 -9.98
CA THR A 9 -10.86 18.88 -11.28
C THR A 9 -9.82 19.98 -11.12
N ASN A 10 -9.04 20.22 -12.17
CA ASN A 10 -8.12 21.35 -12.19
C ASN A 10 -8.91 22.65 -12.02
N TRP A 11 -8.57 23.39 -10.96
CA TRP A 11 -9.21 24.66 -10.57
C TRP A 11 -8.35 25.87 -10.92
N PHE A 12 -7.16 25.64 -11.50
CA PHE A 12 -6.26 26.64 -12.05
C PHE A 12 -5.97 26.32 -13.52
N PRO A 13 -5.66 27.33 -14.36
CA PRO A 13 -5.23 27.10 -15.74
C PRO A 13 -4.00 26.18 -15.76
N SER A 14 -4.13 25.01 -16.37
CA SER A 14 -3.02 24.07 -16.50
C SER A 14 -2.99 23.45 -17.89
N HIS A 15 -1.79 23.19 -18.38
CA HIS A 15 -1.56 22.39 -19.58
C HIS A 15 -0.92 21.06 -19.14
N GLY A 16 -1.74 20.14 -18.66
CA GLY A 16 -1.30 18.85 -18.12
C GLY A 16 -0.62 18.95 -16.75
N TYR A 17 0.31 18.03 -16.49
CA TYR A 17 0.96 17.82 -15.19
C TYR A 17 2.45 18.25 -15.21
N GLY A 18 2.76 19.33 -15.91
CA GLY A 18 4.12 19.88 -15.97
C GLY A 18 4.61 20.39 -14.61
N PHE A 19 5.91 20.31 -14.36
CA PHE A 19 6.51 20.82 -13.13
C PHE A 19 6.61 22.35 -13.17
N THR A 20 6.04 23.02 -12.18
CA THR A 20 6.09 24.48 -12.05
C THR A 20 6.11 24.92 -10.59
N ASN A 21 6.57 26.14 -10.32
CA ASN A 21 6.44 26.76 -9.01
C ASN A 21 5.03 27.35 -8.87
N PHE A 22 4.43 27.17 -7.70
CA PHE A 22 3.14 27.77 -7.36
C PHE A 22 3.35 28.88 -6.32
N ASP A 23 2.65 30.00 -6.50
CA ASP A 23 2.51 31.08 -5.53
C ASP A 23 1.02 31.41 -5.44
N ILE A 24 0.37 30.91 -4.38
CA ILE A 24 -1.08 30.90 -4.25
C ILE A 24 -1.48 31.67 -3.00
N THR A 25 -2.40 32.61 -3.17
CA THR A 25 -2.98 33.38 -2.06
C THR A 25 -4.45 32.99 -1.91
N PHE A 26 -4.82 32.56 -0.72
CA PHE A 26 -6.17 32.23 -0.33
C PHE A 26 -6.75 33.33 0.54
N ARG A 27 -8.02 33.68 0.32
CA ARG A 27 -8.82 34.55 1.18
C ARG A 27 -10.04 33.78 1.65
N VAL A 28 -10.06 33.42 2.93
CA VAL A 28 -11.11 32.60 3.54
C VAL A 28 -11.69 33.30 4.77
N PRO A 29 -12.92 32.98 5.22
CA PRO A 29 -13.43 33.43 6.51
C PRO A 29 -12.43 33.13 7.65
N LYS A 30 -12.26 34.06 8.60
CA LYS A 30 -11.23 33.99 9.64
C LYS A 30 -11.31 32.73 10.54
N GLU A 31 -12.47 32.11 10.64
CA GLU A 31 -12.72 30.88 11.40
C GLU A 31 -12.22 29.62 10.69
N LEU A 32 -11.90 29.71 9.40
CA LEU A 32 -11.44 28.59 8.58
C LEU A 32 -9.92 28.62 8.40
N ARG A 33 -9.32 27.45 8.27
CA ARG A 33 -7.90 27.27 7.98
C ARG A 33 -7.72 26.66 6.60
N VAL A 34 -6.60 27.01 5.95
CA VAL A 34 -6.21 26.49 4.64
C VAL A 34 -5.05 25.51 4.80
N VAL A 35 -5.26 24.29 4.31
CA VAL A 35 -4.24 23.26 4.16
C VAL A 35 -3.95 23.14 2.68
N ALA A 36 -2.71 23.35 2.24
CA ALA A 36 -2.41 23.44 0.82
C ALA A 36 -0.97 23.04 0.52
N THR A 37 -0.72 22.68 -0.74
CA THR A 37 0.62 22.47 -1.28
C THR A 37 1.47 23.74 -1.12
N GLY A 38 2.72 23.56 -0.69
CA GLY A 38 3.71 24.62 -0.54
C GLY A 38 4.18 24.82 0.90
N ASP A 39 5.22 25.61 1.05
CA ASP A 39 5.82 25.94 2.33
C ASP A 39 4.89 26.87 3.13
N ILE A 40 5.03 26.89 4.46
CA ILE A 40 4.32 27.85 5.30
C ILE A 40 4.87 29.25 5.06
N GLY A 41 4.04 30.10 4.45
CA GLY A 41 4.32 31.51 4.20
C GLY A 41 3.55 32.43 5.15
N GLU A 42 3.31 33.64 4.67
CA GLU A 42 2.59 34.67 5.40
C GLU A 42 1.11 34.31 5.63
N GLU A 43 0.67 34.49 6.86
CA GLU A 43 -0.73 34.40 7.26
C GLU A 43 -1.10 35.67 8.04
N LYS A 44 -2.18 36.33 7.63
CA LYS A 44 -2.69 37.54 8.29
C LYS A 44 -4.20 37.55 8.34
N GLU A 45 -4.76 38.22 9.33
CA GLU A 45 -6.20 38.46 9.45
C GLU A 45 -6.51 39.90 9.04
N GLU A 46 -7.49 40.07 8.16
CA GLU A 46 -7.97 41.35 7.63
C GLU A 46 -9.50 41.40 7.75
N GLY A 47 -9.98 42.00 8.85
CA GLY A 47 -11.40 42.04 9.19
C GLY A 47 -11.97 40.63 9.42
N GLU A 48 -12.96 40.25 8.62
CA GLU A 48 -13.62 38.93 8.70
C GLU A 48 -12.87 37.83 7.92
N PHE A 49 -11.72 38.13 7.33
CA PHE A 49 -10.98 37.22 6.47
C PHE A 49 -9.60 36.88 7.01
N ARG A 50 -9.18 35.65 6.75
CA ARG A 50 -7.81 35.18 6.86
C ARG A 50 -7.21 35.08 5.46
N ILE A 51 -6.06 35.71 5.28
CA ILE A 51 -5.27 35.68 4.05
C ILE A 51 -4.08 34.75 4.27
N VAL A 52 -4.00 33.69 3.48
CA VAL A 52 -2.93 32.67 3.57
C VAL A 52 -2.18 32.64 2.25
N ARG A 53 -0.87 32.85 2.27
CA ARG A 53 -0.01 32.70 1.10
C ARG A 53 0.83 31.43 1.20
N ARG A 54 0.84 30.63 0.13
CA ARG A 54 1.62 29.40 0.01
C ARG A 54 2.50 29.49 -1.23
N ARG A 55 3.77 29.14 -1.08
CA ARG A 55 4.73 29.09 -2.19
C ARG A 55 5.45 27.76 -2.20
N THR A 56 5.65 27.17 -3.36
CA THR A 56 6.51 25.99 -3.48
C THR A 56 7.96 26.43 -3.70
N SER A 57 8.87 25.99 -2.82
CA SER A 57 10.32 26.24 -2.97
C SER A 57 10.95 25.53 -4.17
N THR A 58 10.33 24.46 -4.66
CA THR A 58 10.72 23.74 -5.87
C THR A 58 9.54 23.62 -6.85
N PRO A 59 9.79 23.36 -8.15
CA PRO A 59 8.75 22.96 -9.07
C PRO A 59 8.03 21.69 -8.60
N VAL A 60 6.70 21.65 -8.71
CA VAL A 60 5.85 20.49 -8.46
C VAL A 60 4.80 20.37 -9.57
N ARG A 61 4.18 19.20 -9.74
CA ARG A 61 3.24 18.96 -10.85
C ARG A 61 1.82 19.44 -10.58
N LEU A 62 1.47 19.52 -9.30
CA LEU A 62 0.11 19.70 -8.83
C LEU A 62 0.13 20.53 -7.56
N ALA A 63 -0.83 21.45 -7.46
CA ALA A 63 -1.18 22.13 -6.23
C ALA A 63 -2.60 21.72 -5.82
N GLY A 64 -2.73 21.29 -4.58
CA GLY A 64 -4.02 21.03 -3.95
C GLY A 64 -4.25 21.96 -2.77
N PHE A 65 -5.50 22.09 -2.35
CA PHE A 65 -5.85 22.72 -1.10
C PHE A 65 -7.15 22.16 -0.53
N ASN A 66 -7.28 22.24 0.79
CA ASN A 66 -8.49 21.97 1.54
C ASN A 66 -8.71 23.11 2.54
N VAL A 67 -9.98 23.35 2.88
CA VAL A 67 -10.37 24.44 3.78
C VAL A 67 -11.38 23.92 4.78
N GLY A 68 -11.15 24.18 6.07
CA GLY A 68 -12.05 23.68 7.11
C GLY A 68 -11.81 24.34 8.45
N ALA A 69 -12.75 24.11 9.37
CA ALA A 69 -12.61 24.49 10.78
C ALA A 69 -11.70 23.45 11.47
N TYR A 70 -10.40 23.60 11.24
CA TYR A 70 -9.40 22.65 11.68
C TYR A 70 -8.74 23.06 12.99
N GLU A 71 -8.45 22.05 13.81
CA GLU A 71 -7.34 22.08 14.77
C GLU A 71 -6.12 21.41 14.13
N ASN A 72 -4.90 21.75 14.56
CA ASN A 72 -3.69 21.17 13.99
C ASN A 72 -2.62 20.82 15.04
N ALA A 73 -1.73 19.92 14.65
CA ALA A 73 -0.52 19.61 15.38
C ALA A 73 0.67 19.51 14.41
N GLY A 74 1.80 20.07 14.83
CA GLY A 74 3.04 20.07 14.07
C GLY A 74 4.14 19.23 14.72
N VAL A 75 4.97 18.60 13.88
CA VAL A 75 6.18 17.89 14.27
C VAL A 75 7.31 18.26 13.30
N THR A 76 8.45 18.67 13.83
CA THR A 76 9.69 18.84 13.06
C THR A 76 10.60 17.66 13.33
N ARG A 77 11.07 17.00 12.26
CA ARG A 77 11.92 15.80 12.38
C ARG A 77 12.77 15.62 11.12
N GLY A 78 14.05 15.26 11.27
CA GLY A 78 14.94 15.01 10.15
C GLY A 78 15.13 16.18 9.17
N GLY A 79 14.89 17.43 9.61
CA GLY A 79 14.90 18.62 8.74
C GLY A 79 13.61 18.83 7.93
N PHE A 80 12.56 18.06 8.21
CA PHE A 80 11.22 18.19 7.64
C PHE A 80 10.24 18.76 8.66
N GLU A 81 9.26 19.52 8.17
CA GLU A 81 8.13 19.99 8.96
C GLU A 81 6.86 19.29 8.50
N VAL A 82 6.16 18.65 9.44
CA VAL A 82 4.89 17.97 9.21
C VAL A 82 3.79 18.65 10.01
N GLN A 83 2.71 19.06 9.36
CA GLN A 83 1.52 19.62 10.00
C GLN A 83 0.30 18.79 9.65
N VAL A 84 -0.37 18.25 10.67
CA VAL A 84 -1.60 17.48 10.50
C VAL A 84 -2.76 18.31 11.01
N TYR A 85 -3.81 18.41 10.20
CA TYR A 85 -5.05 19.13 10.50
C TYR A 85 -6.16 18.11 10.70
N ALA A 86 -7.06 18.34 11.64
CA ALA A 86 -8.26 17.53 11.84
C ALA A 86 -9.48 18.41 12.04
N ASN A 87 -10.62 17.93 11.58
CA ASN A 87 -11.90 18.61 11.81
C ASN A 87 -12.21 18.68 13.30
N ARG A 88 -12.94 19.71 13.72
CA ARG A 88 -13.46 19.77 15.10
C ARG A 88 -14.47 18.66 15.41
N THR A 89 -15.17 18.17 14.39
CA THR A 89 -16.21 17.13 14.48
C THR A 89 -16.11 16.20 13.27
N VAL A 90 -16.45 14.92 13.42
CA VAL A 90 -16.58 13.99 12.28
C VAL A 90 -17.77 14.32 11.37
N GLU A 91 -17.75 13.81 10.13
CA GLU A 91 -18.85 13.94 9.19
C GLU A 91 -20.11 13.22 9.68
N THR A 92 -21.29 13.65 9.20
CA THR A 92 -22.60 13.09 9.57
C THR A 92 -22.74 11.57 9.33
N ALA A 93 -21.93 11.00 8.44
CA ALA A 93 -21.89 9.55 8.19
C ALA A 93 -21.18 8.76 9.32
N LEU A 94 -20.28 9.40 10.07
CA LEU A 94 -19.52 8.80 11.17
C LEU A 94 -20.05 9.20 12.56
N GLN A 95 -21.05 10.09 12.62
CA GLN A 95 -21.71 10.46 13.87
C GLN A 95 -22.53 9.28 14.41
N ALA A 96 -22.46 9.06 15.73
CA ALA A 96 -23.25 8.03 16.39
C ALA A 96 -24.75 8.35 16.24
N ARG A 97 -25.54 7.35 15.81
CA ARG A 97 -26.99 7.48 15.66
C ARG A 97 -27.71 6.55 16.64
N PRO A 98 -28.85 6.97 17.21
CA PRO A 98 -29.70 6.05 17.96
C PRO A 98 -30.15 4.92 17.05
N ASN A 99 -30.19 3.70 17.58
CA ASN A 99 -30.73 2.55 16.87
C ASN A 99 -31.94 2.02 17.62
N THR A 100 -33.07 1.89 16.93
CA THR A 100 -34.32 1.40 17.50
C THR A 100 -34.48 -0.07 17.13
N ILE A 101 -34.47 -0.93 18.14
CA ILE A 101 -34.70 -2.37 18.00
C ILE A 101 -36.12 -2.64 18.47
N VAL A 102 -36.95 -3.16 17.57
CA VAL A 102 -38.28 -3.67 17.94
C VAL A 102 -38.11 -5.13 18.32
N LEU A 103 -38.17 -5.42 19.62
CA LEU A 103 -38.11 -6.79 20.11
C LEU A 103 -39.42 -7.51 19.78
N PRO A 104 -39.37 -8.78 19.34
CA PRO A 104 -40.56 -9.59 19.18
C PRO A 104 -41.31 -9.64 20.52
N PRO A 105 -42.64 -9.53 20.54
CA PRO A 105 -43.40 -9.62 21.78
C PRO A 105 -43.10 -10.96 22.46
N ALA A 106 -42.74 -10.91 23.74
CA ALA A 106 -42.52 -12.11 24.53
C ALA A 106 -43.78 -12.99 24.51
N LEU A 107 -43.62 -14.31 24.36
CA LEU A 107 -44.71 -15.27 24.45
C LEU A 107 -45.23 -15.30 25.90
N ALA A 108 -46.15 -14.41 26.23
CA ALA A 108 -46.90 -14.49 27.48
C ALA A 108 -47.81 -15.73 27.42
N ARG A 109 -47.53 -16.74 28.25
CA ARG A 109 -48.51 -17.80 28.53
C ARG A 109 -49.56 -17.22 29.46
N THR A 110 -50.76 -16.96 28.94
CA THR A 110 -51.93 -16.72 29.78
C THR A 110 -53.13 -17.52 29.27
N MET A 111 -53.70 -18.29 30.18
CA MET A 111 -54.98 -18.97 30.01
C MET A 111 -56.10 -17.94 30.18
N GLY A 112 -56.92 -17.77 29.14
CA GLY A 112 -58.21 -17.06 29.21
C GLY A 112 -58.14 -15.53 29.16
N GLY A 113 -58.67 -14.95 28.08
CA GLY A 113 -58.95 -13.51 27.95
C GLY A 113 -57.84 -12.70 27.26
N HIS A 114 -58.24 -11.90 26.27
CA HIS A 114 -57.40 -11.14 25.32
C HIS A 114 -56.11 -10.54 25.90
N THR A 115 -54.95 -10.96 25.37
CA THR A 115 -53.67 -10.26 25.58
C THR A 115 -53.36 -9.37 24.38
N ALA A 116 -53.24 -8.07 24.62
CA ALA A 116 -52.69 -7.14 23.64
C ALA A 116 -51.18 -7.43 23.50
N ARG A 117 -50.73 -7.77 22.28
CA ARG A 117 -49.30 -7.92 21.97
C ARG A 117 -48.67 -6.53 21.85
N VAL A 118 -47.99 -6.08 22.89
CA VAL A 118 -47.15 -4.86 22.82
C VAL A 118 -45.73 -5.31 22.44
N SER A 119 -45.24 -4.85 21.30
CA SER A 119 -43.84 -5.05 20.93
C SER A 119 -43.00 -4.06 21.72
N GLU A 120 -41.94 -4.53 22.37
CA GLU A 120 -41.07 -3.65 23.15
C GLU A 120 -40.10 -2.95 22.19
N VAL A 121 -40.18 -1.62 22.14
CA VAL A 121 -39.31 -0.79 21.31
C VAL A 121 -38.16 -0.31 22.16
N VAL A 122 -37.00 -0.94 22.02
CA VAL A 122 -35.78 -0.55 22.72
C VAL A 122 -35.00 0.41 21.82
N THR A 123 -34.91 1.68 22.22
CA THR A 123 -34.02 2.63 21.53
C THR A 123 -32.69 2.65 22.27
N ASN A 124 -31.65 2.10 21.63
CA ASN A 124 -30.29 2.18 22.14
C ASN A 124 -29.77 3.61 22.00
N GLN A 125 -29.28 4.16 23.11
CA GLN A 125 -28.58 5.44 23.11
C GLN A 125 -27.34 5.36 22.19
N PRO A 126 -27.09 6.38 21.35
CA PRO A 126 -25.87 6.42 20.57
C PRO A 126 -24.64 6.41 21.49
N GLY A 127 -23.59 5.69 21.07
CA GLY A 127 -22.29 5.74 21.75
C GLY A 127 -21.64 7.14 21.71
N PRO A 128 -20.49 7.32 22.38
CA PRO A 128 -19.78 8.60 22.35
C PRO A 128 -19.43 8.99 20.90
N THR A 129 -19.53 10.29 20.60
CA THR A 129 -19.19 10.80 19.27
C THR A 129 -17.69 10.67 19.03
N PRO A 130 -17.25 10.10 17.90
CA PRO A 130 -15.82 9.98 17.59
C PRO A 130 -15.08 11.32 17.62
N ASN A 131 -13.88 11.33 18.20
CA ASN A 131 -13.02 12.51 18.27
C ASN A 131 -11.86 12.44 17.25
N PRO A 132 -11.97 13.11 16.09
CA PRO A 132 -10.92 13.10 15.07
C PRO A 132 -9.67 13.90 15.47
N GLN A 133 -9.69 14.62 16.59
CA GLN A 133 -8.52 15.35 17.08
C GLN A 133 -7.63 14.48 17.98
N ALA A 134 -8.14 13.33 18.45
CA ALA A 134 -7.49 12.52 19.48
C ALA A 134 -6.09 12.03 19.08
N ARG A 135 -5.87 11.77 17.79
CA ARG A 135 -4.61 11.23 17.26
C ARG A 135 -3.76 12.24 16.49
N LEU A 136 -4.08 13.54 16.54
CA LEU A 136 -3.42 14.57 15.72
C LEU A 136 -1.88 14.54 15.81
N ARG A 137 -1.34 14.60 17.04
CA ARG A 137 0.11 14.62 17.29
C ARG A 137 0.76 13.27 17.01
N GLU A 138 0.06 12.17 17.30
CA GLU A 138 0.52 10.82 16.98
C GLU A 138 0.69 10.67 15.47
N LEU A 139 -0.36 10.94 14.70
CA LEU A 139 -0.35 10.87 13.23
C LEU A 139 0.71 11.78 12.61
N ALA A 140 0.90 13.01 13.14
CA ALA A 140 1.98 13.90 12.71
C ALA A 140 3.37 13.27 12.94
N THR A 141 3.56 12.60 14.07
CA THR A 141 4.81 11.90 14.40
C THR A 141 5.05 10.69 13.49
N GLU A 142 4.00 9.94 13.16
CA GLU A 142 4.07 8.77 12.27
C GLU A 142 4.41 9.16 10.83
N ILE A 143 3.76 10.21 10.30
CA ILE A 143 4.06 10.78 8.99
C ILE A 143 5.49 11.31 8.97
N ALA A 144 5.90 12.08 9.98
CA ALA A 144 7.27 12.62 10.07
C ALA A 144 8.33 11.50 10.17
N SER A 145 8.04 10.43 10.91
CA SER A 145 8.94 9.27 10.99
C SER A 145 9.06 8.53 9.65
N SER A 146 7.96 8.41 8.92
CA SER A 146 7.94 7.78 7.60
C SER A 146 8.71 8.62 6.60
N LEU A 147 8.47 9.94 6.58
CA LEU A 147 9.16 10.89 5.71
C LEU A 147 10.66 10.91 5.97
N GLU A 148 11.11 10.96 7.22
CA GLU A 148 12.53 10.90 7.59
C GLU A 148 13.20 9.61 7.09
N TRP A 149 12.58 8.46 7.38
CA TRP A 149 13.15 7.17 6.98
C TRP A 149 13.19 7.03 5.45
N MET A 150 12.10 7.32 4.75
CA MET A 150 12.06 7.26 3.28
C MET A 150 13.08 8.23 2.67
N SER A 151 13.26 9.42 3.24
CA SER A 151 14.30 10.37 2.81
C SER A 151 15.71 9.82 2.97
N SER A 152 15.97 9.09 4.05
CA SER A 152 17.27 8.44 4.29
C SER A 152 17.59 7.33 3.29
N GLN A 153 16.55 6.68 2.72
CA GLN A 153 16.72 5.58 1.76
C GLN A 153 16.71 6.07 0.30
N PHE A 154 15.79 6.98 -0.03
CA PHE A 154 15.52 7.37 -1.43
C PHE A 154 16.18 8.71 -1.81
N GLY A 155 16.66 9.48 -0.82
CA GLY A 155 17.06 10.87 -0.99
C GLY A 155 15.89 11.83 -0.70
N PRO A 156 16.12 13.16 -0.73
CA PRO A 156 15.14 14.12 -0.23
C PRO A 156 13.85 14.17 -1.09
N PRO A 157 12.68 14.44 -0.49
CA PRO A 157 11.47 14.79 -1.22
C PRO A 157 11.61 16.18 -1.88
N PRO A 158 10.70 16.57 -2.79
CA PRO A 158 10.74 17.89 -3.42
C PRO A 158 10.56 19.04 -2.42
N LEU A 159 9.65 18.89 -1.47
CA LEU A 159 9.33 19.90 -0.46
C LEU A 159 9.73 19.41 0.93
N LYS A 160 10.23 20.33 1.77
CA LYS A 160 10.54 20.03 3.19
C LYS A 160 9.30 20.06 4.09
N MET A 161 8.24 20.68 3.60
CA MET A 161 6.96 20.80 4.26
C MET A 161 6.00 19.72 3.76
N LEU A 162 5.35 19.01 4.68
CA LEU A 162 4.27 18.07 4.38
C LEU A 162 3.06 18.35 5.27
N THR A 163 1.95 18.72 4.65
CA THR A 163 0.69 18.94 5.37
C THR A 163 -0.25 17.76 5.17
N ALA A 164 -1.11 17.46 6.14
CA ALA A 164 -2.14 16.44 6.00
C ALA A 164 -3.51 16.97 6.46
N SER A 165 -4.57 16.64 5.73
CA SER A 165 -5.95 16.96 6.11
C SER A 165 -6.90 15.78 5.92
N PRO A 166 -7.98 15.69 6.70
CA PRO A 166 -9.00 14.69 6.54
C PRO A 166 -9.82 14.93 5.28
N ILE A 167 -10.21 13.84 4.63
CA ILE A 167 -11.27 13.81 3.63
C ILE A 167 -12.29 12.72 3.99
N PRO A 168 -13.57 12.91 3.63
CA PRO A 168 -14.56 11.85 3.75
C PRO A 168 -14.24 10.65 2.85
N GLY A 169 -14.65 9.46 3.26
CA GLY A 169 -14.49 8.22 2.49
C GLY A 169 -13.33 7.35 2.97
N ASN A 170 -12.98 6.33 2.17
CA ASN A 170 -12.15 5.20 2.58
C ASN A 170 -10.81 5.14 1.81
N PHE A 171 -10.27 6.29 1.40
CA PHE A 171 -9.05 6.39 0.58
C PHE A 171 -8.24 7.61 0.98
N GLY A 172 -7.03 7.72 0.45
CA GLY A 172 -6.15 8.88 0.59
C GLY A 172 -5.70 9.42 -0.76
N GLN A 173 -4.95 10.52 -0.73
CA GLN A 173 -4.29 11.09 -1.91
C GLN A 173 -3.06 11.92 -1.50
N GLY A 174 -1.89 11.52 -1.97
CA GLY A 174 -0.60 12.15 -1.67
C GLY A 174 -0.16 13.13 -2.75
N PHE A 175 -0.67 14.37 -2.72
CA PHE A 175 -0.18 15.47 -3.56
C PHE A 175 1.20 15.97 -3.09
N PRO A 176 1.94 16.73 -3.93
CA PRO A 176 3.18 17.36 -3.49
C PRO A 176 2.95 18.24 -2.26
N GLY A 177 3.61 17.95 -1.15
CA GLY A 177 3.51 18.69 0.12
C GLY A 177 2.14 18.62 0.82
N LEU A 178 1.21 17.79 0.34
CA LEU A 178 -0.16 17.72 0.85
C LEU A 178 -0.72 16.30 0.79
N LEU A 179 -1.12 15.78 1.94
CA LEU A 179 -1.81 14.49 2.06
C LEU A 179 -3.28 14.73 2.34
N TYR A 180 -4.13 14.06 1.58
CA TYR A 180 -5.50 13.78 1.98
C TYR A 180 -5.55 12.39 2.57
N LEU A 181 -6.07 12.28 3.78
CA LEU A 181 -6.22 11.03 4.49
C LEU A 181 -7.69 10.84 4.85
N SER A 182 -8.17 9.61 4.80
CA SER A 182 -9.50 9.30 5.31
C SER A 182 -9.64 9.78 6.75
N THR A 183 -10.77 10.40 7.10
CA THR A 183 -11.11 10.74 8.49
C THR A 183 -10.98 9.54 9.44
N ILE A 184 -11.13 8.30 8.95
CA ILE A 184 -10.96 7.06 9.73
C ILE A 184 -9.54 6.91 10.31
N SER A 185 -8.51 7.41 9.61
CA SER A 185 -7.12 7.39 10.08
C SER A 185 -6.89 8.30 11.28
N PHE A 186 -7.75 9.29 11.49
CA PHE A 186 -7.69 10.22 12.63
C PHE A 186 -8.38 9.67 13.88
N LEU A 187 -9.20 8.62 13.72
CA LEU A 187 -9.94 8.00 14.80
C LEU A 187 -9.11 6.90 15.48
N SER A 188 -9.31 6.73 16.78
CA SER A 188 -8.87 5.51 17.46
C SER A 188 -9.66 4.31 16.96
N GLU A 189 -9.10 3.10 17.07
CA GLU A 189 -9.74 1.88 16.58
C GLU A 189 -11.15 1.68 17.13
N LYS A 190 -11.36 1.95 18.42
CA LYS A 190 -12.66 1.80 19.10
C LYS A 190 -13.73 2.78 18.61
N GLU A 191 -13.31 3.91 18.03
CA GLU A 191 -14.21 4.95 17.52
C GLU A 191 -14.57 4.73 16.04
N ARG A 192 -13.94 3.77 15.36
CA ARG A 192 -14.26 3.45 13.97
C ARG A 192 -15.60 2.72 13.87
N PRO A 193 -16.31 2.81 12.73
CA PRO A 193 -17.45 1.94 12.45
C PRO A 193 -17.09 0.46 12.65
N ALA A 194 -18.00 -0.34 13.21
CA ALA A 194 -17.74 -1.76 13.53
C ALA A 194 -17.24 -2.58 12.33
N SER A 195 -17.69 -2.26 11.11
CA SER A 195 -17.22 -2.88 9.86
C SER A 195 -15.73 -2.61 9.54
N LEU A 196 -15.12 -1.64 10.22
CA LEU A 196 -13.74 -1.19 10.04
C LEU A 196 -12.84 -1.44 11.27
N GLN A 197 -13.28 -2.29 12.20
CA GLN A 197 -12.54 -2.66 13.42
C GLN A 197 -11.80 -4.01 13.30
N SER A 198 -11.67 -4.58 12.10
CA SER A 198 -10.82 -5.78 11.92
C SER A 198 -9.33 -5.42 11.94
N GLU A 199 -8.46 -6.38 12.30
CA GLU A 199 -7.00 -6.19 12.29
C GLU A 199 -6.49 -5.67 10.94
N ARG A 200 -7.03 -6.20 9.84
CA ARG A 200 -6.72 -5.77 8.48
C ARG A 200 -7.03 -4.28 8.27
N GLN A 201 -8.22 -3.84 8.69
CA GLN A 201 -8.63 -2.44 8.59
C GLN A 201 -7.82 -1.56 9.54
N HIS A 202 -7.47 -2.07 10.72
CA HIS A 202 -6.55 -1.40 11.63
C HIS A 202 -5.20 -1.14 10.96
N THR A 203 -4.57 -2.18 10.41
CA THR A 203 -3.29 -2.06 9.71
C THR A 203 -3.39 -1.09 8.53
N PHE A 204 -4.46 -1.14 7.76
CA PHE A 204 -4.66 -0.20 6.65
C PHE A 204 -4.74 1.27 7.10
N TYR A 205 -5.68 1.62 7.97
CA TYR A 205 -5.91 3.01 8.36
C TYR A 205 -4.88 3.57 9.34
N SER A 206 -4.26 2.72 10.16
CA SER A 206 -3.30 3.15 11.19
C SER A 206 -1.84 3.09 10.73
N GLU A 207 -1.50 2.25 9.74
CA GLU A 207 -0.08 2.05 9.35
C GLU A 207 0.17 2.30 7.86
N ILE A 208 -0.63 1.71 6.98
CA ILE A 208 -0.33 1.68 5.54
C ILE A 208 -0.73 2.99 4.88
N LEU A 209 -1.95 3.48 5.09
CA LEU A 209 -2.51 4.59 4.30
C LEU A 209 -1.65 5.85 4.38
N HIS A 210 -1.33 6.34 5.58
CA HIS A 210 -0.54 7.55 5.72
C HIS A 210 0.90 7.38 5.19
N ALA A 211 1.49 6.20 5.34
CA ALA A 211 2.82 5.89 4.82
C ALA A 211 2.82 5.81 3.27
N HIS A 212 1.77 5.24 2.67
CA HIS A 212 1.55 5.20 1.23
C HIS A 212 1.44 6.61 0.64
N GLU A 213 0.58 7.45 1.21
CA GLU A 213 0.43 8.84 0.73
C GLU A 213 1.70 9.67 0.96
N THR A 214 2.48 9.36 2.02
CA THR A 214 3.80 9.97 2.24
C THR A 214 4.81 9.50 1.16
N ALA A 215 4.79 8.23 0.78
CA ALA A 215 5.68 7.70 -0.25
C ALA A 215 5.44 8.34 -1.63
N HIS A 216 4.21 8.81 -1.90
CA HIS A 216 3.91 9.54 -3.12
C HIS A 216 4.71 10.84 -3.28
N GLN A 217 5.32 11.40 -2.22
CA GLN A 217 6.25 12.54 -2.34
C GLN A 217 7.43 12.22 -3.29
N TRP A 218 7.79 10.95 -3.44
CA TRP A 218 8.74 10.47 -4.46
C TRP A 218 8.03 9.87 -5.66
N TRP A 219 7.16 8.89 -5.42
CA TRP A 219 6.57 8.05 -6.46
C TRP A 219 5.25 8.65 -6.93
N GLY A 220 5.23 9.27 -8.10
CA GLY A 220 4.08 9.98 -8.63
C GLY A 220 4.14 11.49 -8.42
N ASN A 221 4.95 12.03 -7.51
CA ASN A 221 5.16 13.48 -7.44
C ASN A 221 6.50 13.93 -8.02
N LEU A 222 7.58 13.22 -7.71
CA LEU A 222 8.94 13.56 -8.15
C LEU A 222 9.36 12.72 -9.36
N VAL A 223 9.21 11.40 -9.27
CA VAL A 223 9.33 10.46 -10.38
C VAL A 223 7.92 10.19 -10.90
N THR A 224 7.73 10.14 -12.21
CA THR A 224 6.39 10.08 -12.80
C THR A 224 6.27 8.96 -13.81
N ALA A 225 5.09 8.37 -13.97
CA ALA A 225 4.85 7.40 -15.05
C ALA A 225 5.01 8.07 -16.42
N ALA A 226 5.63 7.35 -17.38
CA ALA A 226 5.75 7.81 -18.76
C ALA A 226 4.41 7.78 -19.49
N THR A 227 3.61 6.75 -19.25
CA THR A 227 2.26 6.59 -19.81
C THR A 227 1.33 5.96 -18.77
N TYR A 228 0.04 5.88 -19.09
CA TYR A 228 -0.92 5.18 -18.22
C TYR A 228 -0.59 3.67 -18.05
N HIS A 229 0.18 3.08 -18.96
CA HIS A 229 0.67 1.70 -18.84
C HIS A 229 1.70 1.54 -17.73
N ASP A 230 2.37 2.64 -17.33
CA ASP A 230 3.45 2.67 -16.35
C ASP A 230 2.98 3.21 -14.99
N GLU A 231 1.73 3.67 -14.87
CA GLU A 231 1.16 4.21 -13.62
C GLU A 231 1.24 3.21 -12.46
N TRP A 232 1.20 1.91 -12.76
CA TRP A 232 1.34 0.87 -11.76
C TRP A 232 2.63 1.00 -10.95
N LEU A 233 3.71 1.51 -11.55
CA LEU A 233 4.97 1.73 -10.85
C LEU A 233 4.77 2.71 -9.70
N MET A 234 4.04 3.81 -9.92
CA MET A 234 3.87 4.86 -8.90
C MET A 234 3.13 4.31 -7.68
N GLU A 235 2.06 3.57 -7.90
CA GLU A 235 1.26 2.95 -6.83
C GLU A 235 1.99 1.78 -6.17
N ALA A 236 2.67 0.93 -6.95
CA ALA A 236 3.43 -0.21 -6.40
C ALA A 236 4.59 0.27 -5.52
N PHE A 237 5.38 1.25 -5.99
CA PHE A 237 6.47 1.82 -5.20
C PHE A 237 5.97 2.53 -3.94
N ALA A 238 4.87 3.28 -4.02
CA ALA A 238 4.27 3.91 -2.86
C ALA A 238 3.77 2.87 -1.83
N ASN A 239 3.02 1.87 -2.28
CA ASN A 239 2.45 0.86 -1.41
C ASN A 239 3.53 -0.04 -0.80
N TYR A 240 4.53 -0.44 -1.58
CA TYR A 240 5.64 -1.22 -1.06
C TYR A 240 6.51 -0.42 -0.08
N SER A 241 6.70 0.89 -0.31
CA SER A 241 7.35 1.77 0.68
C SER A 241 6.59 1.79 2.01
N ALA A 242 5.24 1.77 1.97
CA ALA A 242 4.41 1.64 3.17
C ALA A 242 4.59 0.27 3.84
N LEU A 243 4.71 -0.82 3.07
CA LEU A 243 5.02 -2.15 3.62
C LEU A 243 6.40 -2.20 4.28
N LEU A 244 7.41 -1.49 3.75
CA LEU A 244 8.72 -1.38 4.39
C LEU A 244 8.64 -0.64 5.74
N ILE A 245 7.83 0.41 5.83
CA ILE A 245 7.53 1.08 7.11
C ILE A 245 6.83 0.13 8.08
N LEU A 246 5.85 -0.63 7.60
CA LEU A 246 5.14 -1.64 8.41
C LEU A 246 6.11 -2.70 8.95
N GLU A 247 6.98 -3.25 8.10
CA GLU A 247 8.02 -4.20 8.51
C GLU A 247 8.96 -3.58 9.55
N ARG A 248 9.39 -2.33 9.35
CA ARG A 248 10.27 -1.65 10.30
C ARG A 248 9.59 -1.45 11.67
N LYS A 249 8.29 -1.17 11.70
CA LYS A 249 7.52 -0.95 12.93
C LYS A 249 7.13 -2.26 13.63
N LYS A 250 6.69 -3.26 12.87
CA LYS A 250 6.02 -4.47 13.40
C LYS A 250 6.74 -5.79 13.08
N GLY A 251 7.87 -5.72 12.39
CA GLY A 251 8.69 -6.88 12.00
C GLY A 251 8.25 -7.52 10.68
N PRO A 252 9.07 -8.44 10.14
CA PRO A 252 8.85 -9.07 8.83
C PRO A 252 7.53 -9.82 8.75
N LYS A 253 7.06 -10.39 9.87
CA LYS A 253 5.81 -11.13 9.89
C LYS A 253 4.59 -10.28 9.53
N ALA A 254 4.58 -8.99 9.93
CA ALA A 254 3.48 -8.09 9.59
C ALA A 254 3.41 -7.84 8.08
N LEU A 255 4.58 -7.61 7.44
CA LEU A 255 4.67 -7.47 5.99
C LEU A 255 4.24 -8.76 5.28
N GLU A 256 4.74 -9.92 5.73
CA GLU A 256 4.40 -11.22 5.13
C GLU A 256 2.89 -11.51 5.22
N THR A 257 2.26 -11.20 6.36
CA THR A 257 0.80 -11.34 6.52
C THR A 257 0.06 -10.44 5.53
N THR A 258 0.45 -9.17 5.38
CA THR A 258 -0.18 -8.26 4.41
C THR A 258 0.01 -8.74 2.97
N LEU A 259 1.20 -9.26 2.63
CA LEU A 259 1.44 -9.87 1.32
C LEU A 259 0.56 -11.10 1.09
N ASP A 260 0.37 -11.95 2.09
CA ASP A 260 -0.52 -13.11 1.99
C ASP A 260 -1.99 -12.70 1.79
N GLU A 261 -2.46 -11.63 2.45
CA GLU A 261 -3.77 -11.04 2.18
C GLU A 261 -3.89 -10.54 0.73
N TYR A 262 -2.90 -9.78 0.28
CA TYR A 262 -2.80 -9.28 -1.11
C TYR A 262 -2.85 -10.42 -2.14
N LYS A 263 -2.18 -11.52 -1.83
CA LYS A 263 -2.20 -12.74 -2.64
C LYS A 263 -3.56 -13.41 -2.63
N ALA A 264 -4.25 -13.48 -1.48
CA ALA A 264 -5.59 -14.04 -1.40
C ALA A 264 -6.60 -13.24 -2.24
N GLU A 265 -6.51 -11.92 -2.26
CA GLU A 265 -7.39 -11.05 -3.08
C GLU A 265 -7.22 -11.28 -4.58
N MET A 266 -6.03 -11.62 -5.04
CA MET A 266 -5.79 -11.97 -6.45
C MET A 266 -6.54 -13.22 -6.91
N ARG A 267 -6.96 -14.09 -5.99
CA ARG A 267 -7.77 -15.29 -6.26
C ARG A 267 -9.28 -15.07 -6.13
N MET A 268 -9.70 -13.92 -5.62
CA MET A 268 -11.13 -13.59 -5.61
C MET A 268 -11.64 -13.49 -7.05
N LEU A 269 -12.91 -13.79 -7.23
CA LEU A 269 -13.54 -13.73 -8.54
C LEU A 269 -14.02 -12.31 -8.83
N SER A 270 -13.66 -11.78 -9.99
CA SER A 270 -14.24 -10.58 -10.57
C SER A 270 -15.20 -10.95 -11.70
N GLY A 271 -16.36 -10.29 -11.75
CA GLY A 271 -17.47 -10.62 -12.66
C GLY A 271 -18.62 -11.35 -11.97
N THR A 272 -19.61 -11.80 -12.75
CA THR A 272 -20.82 -12.44 -12.24
C THR A 272 -21.10 -13.76 -12.96
N GLY A 273 -21.63 -14.75 -12.22
CA GLY A 273 -22.01 -16.03 -12.81
C GLY A 273 -20.85 -16.78 -13.48
N LYS A 274 -21.08 -17.29 -14.69
CA LYS A 274 -20.13 -18.15 -15.42
C LYS A 274 -18.95 -17.40 -16.06
N SER A 275 -19.00 -16.07 -16.14
CA SER A 275 -17.90 -15.25 -16.65
C SER A 275 -16.97 -14.76 -15.56
N ALA A 276 -17.22 -15.11 -14.29
CA ALA A 276 -16.38 -14.71 -13.18
C ALA A 276 -15.02 -15.42 -13.26
N ILE A 277 -13.95 -14.64 -13.28
CA ILE A 277 -12.57 -15.13 -13.35
C ILE A 277 -11.77 -14.64 -12.14
N PRO A 278 -10.71 -15.35 -11.72
CA PRO A 278 -9.78 -14.83 -10.73
C PRO A 278 -9.26 -13.45 -11.15
N VAL A 279 -9.17 -12.52 -10.21
CA VAL A 279 -8.71 -11.15 -10.48
C VAL A 279 -7.37 -11.15 -11.21
N GLU A 280 -6.41 -12.00 -10.82
CA GLU A 280 -5.10 -12.07 -11.47
C GLU A 280 -5.14 -12.41 -12.96
N SER A 281 -6.22 -13.05 -13.42
CA SER A 281 -6.43 -13.45 -14.81
C SER A 281 -7.08 -12.35 -15.66
N THR A 282 -7.39 -11.18 -15.09
CA THR A 282 -8.04 -10.07 -15.80
C THR A 282 -7.15 -9.45 -16.88
N GLY A 283 -5.84 -9.37 -16.63
CA GLY A 283 -4.88 -8.77 -17.55
C GLY A 283 -3.52 -8.52 -16.89
N PRO A 284 -2.46 -8.31 -17.70
CA PRO A 284 -1.15 -7.95 -17.18
C PRO A 284 -1.19 -6.57 -16.52
N ILE A 285 -0.29 -6.33 -15.56
CA ILE A 285 -0.30 -5.09 -14.75
C ILE A 285 -0.16 -3.83 -15.61
N THR A 286 0.55 -3.94 -16.74
CA THR A 286 0.74 -2.89 -17.74
C THR A 286 -0.52 -2.55 -18.54
N TRP A 287 -1.62 -3.29 -18.41
CA TRP A 287 -2.90 -2.83 -18.95
C TRP A 287 -3.43 -1.60 -18.21
N GLY A 288 -2.97 -1.38 -16.97
CA GLY A 288 -3.31 -0.22 -16.17
C GLY A 288 -4.82 -0.03 -16.08
N MET A 289 -5.26 1.21 -16.20
CA MET A 289 -6.65 1.63 -16.02
C MET A 289 -7.67 0.88 -16.90
N ARG A 290 -7.24 0.21 -17.98
CA ARG A 290 -8.12 -0.63 -18.84
C ARG A 290 -8.71 -1.85 -18.13
N MET A 291 -8.13 -2.25 -16.99
CA MET A 291 -8.66 -3.34 -16.16
C MET A 291 -9.76 -2.88 -15.19
N ARG A 292 -10.05 -1.57 -15.12
CA ARG A 292 -11.13 -1.07 -14.27
C ARG A 292 -12.48 -1.56 -14.76
N THR A 293 -13.30 -1.96 -13.80
CA THR A 293 -14.69 -2.36 -14.06
C THR A 293 -15.59 -1.77 -12.98
N ASP A 294 -16.89 -1.75 -13.24
CA ASP A 294 -17.90 -1.37 -12.24
C ASP A 294 -18.24 -2.51 -11.26
N ALA A 295 -17.47 -3.61 -11.29
CA ALA A 295 -17.66 -4.71 -10.34
C ALA A 295 -17.35 -4.24 -8.91
N PRO A 296 -17.98 -4.83 -7.87
CA PRO A 296 -17.68 -4.52 -6.48
C PRO A 296 -16.18 -4.69 -6.12
N LEU A 297 -15.51 -5.59 -6.84
CA LEU A 297 -14.08 -5.86 -6.73
C LEU A 297 -13.37 -5.35 -7.97
N ASP A 298 -12.71 -4.19 -7.85
CA ASP A 298 -11.98 -3.56 -8.96
C ASP A 298 -10.64 -4.28 -9.23
N PRO A 299 -10.50 -5.00 -10.37
CA PRO A 299 -9.27 -5.73 -10.69
C PRO A 299 -8.06 -4.82 -10.82
N TRP A 300 -8.25 -3.60 -11.35
CA TRP A 300 -7.16 -2.63 -11.51
C TRP A 300 -6.49 -2.36 -10.16
N ARG A 301 -7.29 -2.06 -9.13
CA ARG A 301 -6.76 -1.76 -7.80
C ARG A 301 -6.01 -2.94 -7.20
N ILE A 302 -6.54 -4.15 -7.32
CA ILE A 302 -5.86 -5.33 -6.78
C ILE A 302 -4.57 -5.61 -7.54
N ILE A 303 -4.59 -5.60 -8.87
CA ILE A 303 -3.39 -5.93 -9.66
C ILE A 303 -2.31 -4.85 -9.46
N VAL A 304 -2.66 -3.57 -9.56
CA VAL A 304 -1.68 -2.48 -9.43
C VAL A 304 -1.04 -2.43 -8.04
N TYR A 305 -1.85 -2.54 -6.97
CA TYR A 305 -1.33 -2.38 -5.61
C TYR A 305 -0.80 -3.72 -5.07
N ASN A 306 -1.58 -4.79 -5.16
CA ASN A 306 -1.25 -6.08 -4.55
C ASN A 306 -0.20 -6.83 -5.38
N LYS A 307 -0.46 -7.06 -6.68
CA LYS A 307 0.54 -7.73 -7.56
C LYS A 307 1.78 -6.86 -7.71
N GLY A 308 1.63 -5.55 -7.86
CA GLY A 308 2.74 -4.60 -7.88
C GLY A 308 3.64 -4.68 -6.64
N SER A 309 3.06 -4.74 -5.44
CA SER A 309 3.83 -4.91 -4.19
C SER A 309 4.56 -6.25 -4.13
N TRP A 310 3.94 -7.33 -4.62
CA TRP A 310 4.58 -8.63 -4.73
C TRP A 310 5.75 -8.63 -5.72
N ILE A 311 5.63 -7.95 -6.86
CA ILE A 311 6.71 -7.79 -7.84
C ILE A 311 7.93 -7.13 -7.18
N LEU A 312 7.72 -6.02 -6.48
CA LEU A 312 8.79 -5.33 -5.75
C LEU A 312 9.36 -6.20 -4.63
N HIS A 313 8.52 -6.92 -3.90
CA HIS A 313 8.98 -7.83 -2.86
C HIS A 313 9.85 -8.97 -3.42
N MET A 314 9.42 -9.64 -4.49
CA MET A 314 10.20 -10.70 -5.14
C MET A 314 11.55 -10.17 -5.63
N LEU A 315 11.58 -8.96 -6.21
CA LEU A 315 12.84 -8.31 -6.59
C LEU A 315 13.74 -8.06 -5.38
N ARG A 316 13.19 -7.50 -4.28
CA ARG A 316 13.95 -7.32 -3.02
C ARG A 316 14.51 -8.63 -2.50
N ARG A 317 13.72 -9.70 -2.48
CA ARG A 317 14.16 -11.03 -2.00
C ARG A 317 15.23 -11.64 -2.90
N ARG A 318 15.17 -11.37 -4.21
CA ARG A 318 16.16 -11.82 -5.19
C ARG A 318 17.48 -11.07 -5.13
N MET A 319 17.45 -9.74 -4.94
CA MET A 319 18.65 -8.90 -4.95
C MET A 319 19.23 -8.58 -3.56
N GLY A 320 18.44 -8.78 -2.51
CA GLY A 320 18.76 -8.40 -1.14
C GLY A 320 18.40 -6.95 -0.81
N ASP A 321 18.15 -6.69 0.48
CA ASP A 321 17.65 -5.41 0.99
C ASP A 321 18.55 -4.22 0.63
N THR A 322 19.86 -4.38 0.75
CA THR A 322 20.82 -3.30 0.47
C THR A 322 20.76 -2.86 -0.99
N ASN A 323 20.78 -3.81 -1.93
CA ASN A 323 20.72 -3.50 -3.36
C ASN A 323 19.35 -2.95 -3.75
N PHE A 324 18.27 -3.47 -3.16
CA PHE A 324 16.92 -3.00 -3.44
C PHE A 324 16.71 -1.56 -3.00
N LEU A 325 17.12 -1.20 -1.77
CA LEU A 325 17.01 0.18 -1.28
C LEU A 325 17.92 1.13 -2.08
N ALA A 326 19.12 0.68 -2.45
CA ALA A 326 20.01 1.44 -3.33
C ALA A 326 19.41 1.65 -4.73
N MET A 327 18.73 0.65 -5.29
CA MET A 327 17.99 0.76 -6.55
C MET A 327 16.89 1.81 -6.45
N MET A 328 16.09 1.81 -5.39
CA MET A 328 15.05 2.83 -5.18
C MET A 328 15.65 4.24 -5.13
N GLY A 329 16.75 4.44 -4.38
CA GLY A 329 17.47 5.72 -4.37
C GLY A 329 18.03 6.12 -5.74
N ALA A 330 18.51 5.15 -6.52
CA ALA A 330 19.00 5.39 -7.88
C ALA A 330 17.86 5.77 -8.85
N ILE A 331 16.69 5.11 -8.76
CA ILE A 331 15.49 5.48 -9.53
C ILE A 331 15.11 6.94 -9.23
N ARG A 332 14.96 7.28 -7.94
CA ARG A 332 14.69 8.66 -7.52
C ARG A 332 15.69 9.61 -8.15
N LYS A 333 17.00 9.34 -8.01
CA LYS A 333 18.06 10.24 -8.50
C LYS A 333 18.06 10.43 -10.01
N ARG A 334 17.86 9.35 -10.78
CA ARG A 334 17.95 9.37 -12.26
C ARG A 334 16.68 9.89 -12.94
N TYR A 335 15.52 9.70 -12.31
CA TYR A 335 14.21 10.00 -12.91
C TYR A 335 13.43 11.09 -12.17
N SER A 336 14.06 11.83 -11.24
CA SER A 336 13.45 13.04 -10.67
C SER A 336 13.11 14.02 -11.78
N TYR A 337 11.89 14.55 -11.79
CA TYR A 337 11.37 15.47 -12.80
C TYR A 337 11.29 14.88 -14.21
N GLN A 338 11.35 13.54 -14.34
CA GLN A 338 11.33 12.86 -15.63
C GLN A 338 10.31 11.72 -15.64
N PRO A 339 9.75 11.41 -16.83
CA PRO A 339 8.94 10.21 -16.98
C PRO A 339 9.79 8.93 -16.86
N PHE A 340 9.23 7.92 -16.21
CA PHE A 340 9.82 6.62 -15.92
C PHE A 340 8.86 5.52 -16.40
N ASN A 341 9.39 4.56 -17.15
CA ASN A 341 8.60 3.47 -17.74
C ASN A 341 9.02 2.09 -17.24
N THR A 342 8.21 1.10 -17.59
CA THR A 342 8.36 -0.29 -17.16
C THR A 342 9.68 -0.93 -17.64
N ASP A 343 10.13 -0.62 -18.86
CA ASP A 343 11.41 -1.14 -19.38
C ASP A 343 12.62 -0.53 -18.67
N GLN A 344 12.58 0.77 -18.38
CA GLN A 344 13.59 1.45 -17.57
C GLN A 344 13.64 0.86 -16.17
N PHE A 345 12.49 0.48 -15.60
CA PHE A 345 12.43 -0.22 -14.33
C PHE A 345 13.10 -1.60 -14.39
N ARG A 346 12.86 -2.39 -15.44
CA ARG A 346 13.57 -3.66 -15.65
C ARG A 346 15.08 -3.47 -15.72
N LEU A 347 15.54 -2.51 -16.54
CA LEU A 347 16.96 -2.27 -16.76
C LEU A 347 17.68 -1.86 -15.47
N ILE A 348 17.11 -0.96 -14.67
CA ILE A 348 17.72 -0.58 -13.40
C ILE A 348 17.61 -1.70 -12.36
N ALA A 349 16.54 -2.49 -12.33
CA ALA A 349 16.47 -3.66 -11.45
C ALA A 349 17.51 -4.72 -11.80
N ALA A 350 17.80 -4.92 -13.09
CA ALA A 350 18.85 -5.81 -13.56
C ALA A 350 20.25 -5.28 -13.17
N GLU A 351 20.48 -3.96 -13.27
CA GLU A 351 21.74 -3.33 -12.85
C GLU A 351 22.08 -3.58 -11.37
N PHE A 352 21.06 -3.56 -10.50
CA PHE A 352 21.23 -3.78 -9.06
C PHE A 352 21.11 -5.27 -8.65
N SER A 353 20.82 -6.17 -9.59
CA SER A 353 20.75 -7.59 -9.31
C SER A 353 22.16 -8.19 -9.09
N PRO A 354 22.35 -9.06 -8.08
CA PRO A 354 23.61 -9.76 -7.87
C PRO A 354 24.06 -10.51 -9.11
N LYS A 355 25.37 -10.52 -9.38
CA LYS A 355 25.95 -11.32 -10.46
C LYS A 355 25.83 -12.81 -10.12
N GLY A 356 25.61 -13.64 -11.14
CA GLY A 356 25.63 -15.11 -11.02
C GLY A 356 24.32 -15.74 -10.51
N ILE A 357 23.26 -14.96 -10.31
CA ILE A 357 21.90 -15.50 -10.18
C ILE A 357 21.30 -15.74 -11.59
N PRO A 358 20.32 -16.64 -11.75
CA PRO A 358 19.62 -16.84 -13.02
C PRO A 358 19.02 -15.53 -13.55
N ASP A 359 18.68 -15.48 -14.84
CA ASP A 359 17.87 -14.40 -15.44
C ASP A 359 18.40 -12.98 -15.10
N SER A 360 19.70 -12.76 -15.29
CA SER A 360 20.39 -11.52 -14.88
C SER A 360 19.89 -10.25 -15.58
N THR A 361 19.17 -10.38 -16.70
CA THR A 361 18.52 -9.29 -17.43
C THR A 361 17.08 -9.03 -16.96
N LEU A 362 16.53 -9.92 -16.11
CA LEU A 362 15.15 -9.93 -15.63
C LEU A 362 14.10 -10.03 -16.74
N ASP A 363 14.46 -10.49 -17.93
CA ASP A 363 13.52 -10.60 -19.05
C ASP A 363 12.41 -11.61 -18.70
N ASN A 364 12.78 -12.82 -18.25
CA ASN A 364 11.81 -13.84 -17.88
C ASN A 364 10.97 -13.42 -16.66
N PHE A 365 11.58 -12.73 -15.70
CA PHE A 365 10.86 -12.18 -14.57
C PHE A 365 9.78 -11.18 -15.01
N PHE A 366 10.11 -10.25 -15.91
CA PHE A 366 9.15 -9.25 -16.39
C PHE A 366 8.11 -9.86 -17.32
N ASP A 367 8.50 -10.77 -18.22
CA ASP A 367 7.58 -11.47 -19.12
C ASP A 367 6.45 -12.15 -18.33
N ASN A 368 6.78 -12.83 -17.24
CA ASN A 368 5.83 -13.58 -16.44
C ASN A 368 5.03 -12.68 -15.46
N TRP A 369 5.71 -11.82 -14.72
CA TRP A 369 5.06 -11.08 -13.62
C TRP A 369 4.49 -9.74 -14.05
N VAL A 370 5.02 -9.12 -15.10
CA VAL A 370 4.65 -7.77 -15.54
C VAL A 370 3.84 -7.82 -16.83
N TYR A 371 4.30 -8.57 -17.83
CA TYR A 371 3.68 -8.61 -19.16
C TYR A 371 2.64 -9.72 -19.34
N SER A 372 2.55 -10.65 -18.39
CA SER A 372 1.58 -11.77 -18.39
C SER A 372 0.63 -11.76 -17.19
N THR A 373 -0.39 -12.61 -17.26
CA THR A 373 -1.32 -12.98 -16.18
C THR A 373 -0.88 -14.27 -15.51
N GLY A 374 -1.55 -14.66 -14.42
CA GLY A 374 -1.27 -15.92 -13.74
C GLY A 374 -0.59 -15.72 -12.39
N VAL A 375 -1.02 -16.53 -11.41
CA VAL A 375 -0.25 -16.79 -10.19
C VAL A 375 -0.10 -18.30 -10.01
N PRO A 376 1.13 -18.85 -10.07
CA PRO A 376 1.33 -20.29 -10.01
C PRO A 376 0.96 -20.88 -8.66
N THR A 377 0.54 -22.14 -8.70
CA THR A 377 0.50 -23.02 -7.52
C THR A 377 1.71 -23.93 -7.56
N LEU A 378 2.48 -23.95 -6.48
CA LEU A 378 3.69 -24.76 -6.33
C LEU A 378 3.42 -25.88 -5.32
N GLU A 379 3.71 -27.11 -5.75
CA GLU A 379 3.76 -28.31 -4.91
C GLU A 379 5.22 -28.72 -4.76
N VAL A 380 5.68 -28.88 -3.51
CA VAL A 380 7.09 -29.13 -3.21
C VAL A 380 7.23 -30.40 -2.40
N SER A 381 8.09 -31.30 -2.87
CA SER A 381 8.51 -32.47 -2.09
C SER A 381 10.02 -32.50 -1.96
N SER A 382 10.50 -32.98 -0.82
CA SER A 382 11.93 -33.19 -0.59
C SER A 382 12.18 -34.55 0.03
N SER A 383 13.30 -35.17 -0.32
CA SER A 383 13.73 -36.44 0.26
C SER A 383 15.23 -36.42 0.54
N VAL A 384 15.62 -37.02 1.66
CA VAL A 384 17.01 -37.14 2.08
C VAL A 384 17.35 -38.62 2.14
N LYS A 385 18.36 -39.07 1.38
CA LYS A 385 18.82 -40.46 1.32
C LYS A 385 20.29 -40.54 1.73
N GLY A 386 20.69 -41.69 2.28
CA GLY A 386 22.06 -41.96 2.73
C GLY A 386 22.33 -41.59 4.18
N LYS A 387 23.60 -41.67 4.59
CA LYS A 387 24.08 -41.35 5.95
C LYS A 387 25.30 -40.44 5.85
N ALA A 388 25.53 -39.59 6.84
CA ALA A 388 26.71 -38.72 6.86
C ALA A 388 28.00 -39.56 6.74
N PRO A 389 29.01 -39.13 5.94
CA PRO A 389 29.08 -37.87 5.19
C PRO A 389 28.59 -37.95 3.72
N GLN A 390 27.86 -39.02 3.35
CA GLN A 390 27.34 -39.26 2.00
C GLN A 390 25.81 -39.16 1.98
N ILE A 391 25.30 -37.95 2.07
CA ILE A 391 23.86 -37.67 2.01
C ILE A 391 23.51 -37.11 0.64
N GLN A 392 22.37 -37.53 0.10
CA GLN A 392 21.76 -36.96 -1.10
C GLN A 392 20.42 -36.33 -0.73
N LEU A 393 20.29 -35.01 -0.94
CA LEU A 393 19.01 -34.31 -0.90
C LEU A 393 18.47 -34.23 -2.33
N SER A 394 17.20 -34.60 -2.51
CA SER A 394 16.43 -34.38 -3.74
C SER A 394 15.25 -33.48 -3.42
N VAL A 395 15.05 -32.43 -4.21
CA VAL A 395 13.88 -31.54 -4.11
C VAL A 395 13.20 -31.50 -5.45
N THR A 396 11.90 -31.76 -5.46
CA THR A 396 11.04 -31.73 -6.64
C THR A 396 10.00 -30.64 -6.48
N VAL A 397 9.87 -29.79 -7.50
CA VAL A 397 8.87 -28.74 -7.56
C VAL A 397 7.97 -28.99 -8.77
N ARG A 398 6.67 -29.04 -8.54
CA ARG A 398 5.64 -29.08 -9.58
C ARG A 398 4.89 -27.76 -9.59
N GLN A 399 4.68 -27.20 -10.78
CA GLN A 399 3.94 -25.97 -10.98
C GLN A 399 2.63 -26.24 -11.72
N THR A 400 1.56 -25.55 -11.33
CA THR A 400 0.26 -25.57 -12.03
C THR A 400 -0.42 -24.20 -11.97
N GLY A 401 -1.46 -23.98 -12.78
CA GLY A 401 -2.27 -22.75 -12.75
C GLY A 401 -1.71 -21.57 -13.56
N VAL A 402 -0.74 -21.83 -14.44
CA VAL A 402 -0.12 -20.88 -15.38
C VAL A 402 0.16 -21.59 -16.70
N THR A 403 0.54 -20.86 -17.75
CA THR A 403 0.89 -21.45 -19.06
C THR A 403 2.23 -22.20 -19.02
N ASP A 404 2.49 -23.02 -20.04
CA ASP A 404 3.70 -23.86 -20.12
C ASP A 404 4.98 -23.02 -20.25
N GLU A 405 4.89 -21.82 -20.80
CA GLU A 405 6.01 -20.88 -20.96
C GLU A 405 6.35 -20.13 -19.64
N PHE A 406 5.43 -20.13 -18.66
CA PHE A 406 5.58 -19.40 -17.41
C PHE A 406 6.59 -20.11 -16.49
N GLY A 407 7.88 -19.87 -16.67
CA GLY A 407 8.94 -20.44 -15.84
C GLY A 407 9.35 -19.53 -14.69
N VAL A 408 9.39 -20.04 -13.46
CA VAL A 408 9.80 -19.29 -12.27
C VAL A 408 11.16 -19.78 -11.77
N ASP A 409 12.11 -18.86 -11.64
CA ASP A 409 13.38 -19.09 -10.97
C ASP A 409 13.18 -18.99 -9.45
N LEU A 410 13.38 -20.10 -8.75
CA LEU A 410 13.12 -20.25 -7.32
C LEU A 410 14.43 -20.53 -6.56
N PRO A 411 14.78 -19.74 -5.53
CA PRO A 411 15.90 -20.06 -4.67
C PRO A 411 15.46 -21.13 -3.65
N VAL A 412 16.28 -22.18 -3.50
CA VAL A 412 16.14 -23.20 -2.46
C VAL A 412 17.26 -23.02 -1.46
N GLU A 413 16.91 -22.62 -0.25
CA GLU A 413 17.83 -22.51 0.88
C GLU A 413 17.91 -23.84 1.62
N VAL A 414 19.13 -24.36 1.75
CA VAL A 414 19.43 -25.58 2.50
C VAL A 414 20.33 -25.24 3.67
N ARG A 415 19.81 -25.37 4.88
CA ARG A 415 20.54 -25.12 6.13
C ARG A 415 21.19 -26.41 6.62
N ILE A 416 22.49 -26.35 6.86
CA ILE A 416 23.30 -27.48 7.35
C ILE A 416 23.74 -27.18 8.79
N PRO A 417 23.68 -28.16 9.72
CA PRO A 417 24.21 -27.99 11.07
C PRO A 417 25.64 -27.45 11.07
N GLY A 418 25.91 -26.44 11.89
CA GLY A 418 27.25 -25.86 12.04
C GLY A 418 27.72 -24.95 10.90
N GLN A 419 26.93 -24.73 9.85
CA GLN A 419 27.20 -23.73 8.82
C GLN A 419 26.45 -22.43 9.11
N ALA A 420 27.16 -21.30 9.06
CA ALA A 420 26.58 -19.98 9.35
C ALA A 420 25.62 -19.51 8.24
N GLN A 421 25.94 -19.82 6.99
CA GLN A 421 25.15 -19.41 5.82
C GLN A 421 24.48 -20.64 5.16
N PRO A 422 23.22 -20.52 4.72
CA PRO A 422 22.58 -21.58 3.95
C PRO A 422 23.25 -21.76 2.60
N ILE A 423 23.18 -22.97 2.05
CA ILE A 423 23.49 -23.22 0.65
C ILE A 423 22.26 -22.79 -0.17
N VAL A 424 22.44 -21.92 -1.15
CA VAL A 424 21.37 -21.48 -2.06
C VAL A 424 21.53 -22.17 -3.40
N LYS A 425 20.50 -22.91 -3.82
CA LYS A 425 20.43 -23.50 -5.17
C LYS A 425 19.20 -22.97 -5.89
N TRP A 426 19.40 -22.44 -7.09
CA TRP A 426 18.29 -22.02 -7.94
C TRP A 426 17.76 -23.19 -8.77
N ILE A 427 16.43 -23.28 -8.85
CA ILE A 427 15.69 -24.20 -9.73
C ILE A 427 14.74 -23.37 -10.58
N ARG A 428 14.63 -23.69 -11.87
CA ARG A 428 13.63 -23.11 -12.77
C ARG A 428 12.49 -24.09 -12.95
N THR A 429 11.26 -23.66 -12.72
CA THR A 429 10.07 -24.47 -13.01
C THR A 429 9.76 -24.50 -14.50
N GLY A 430 9.01 -25.52 -14.92
CA GLY A 430 8.48 -25.67 -16.27
C GLY A 430 7.16 -26.46 -16.24
N PRO A 431 6.66 -26.91 -17.40
CA PRO A 431 5.41 -27.66 -17.49
C PRO A 431 5.48 -29.00 -16.74
N ASP A 432 6.65 -29.64 -16.75
CA ASP A 432 6.92 -30.89 -16.03
C ASP A 432 7.55 -30.64 -14.65
N PRO A 433 7.33 -31.55 -13.66
CA PRO A 433 8.00 -31.47 -12.37
C PRO A 433 9.52 -31.41 -12.50
N THR A 434 10.13 -30.37 -11.94
CA THR A 434 11.59 -30.19 -11.98
C THR A 434 12.20 -30.71 -10.68
N THR A 435 13.23 -31.56 -10.80
CA THR A 435 13.94 -32.12 -9.65
C THR A 435 15.41 -31.73 -9.71
N PHE A 436 15.95 -31.19 -8.61
CA PHE A 436 17.40 -31.12 -8.43
C PHE A 436 17.86 -32.04 -7.32
N THR A 437 19.10 -32.52 -7.42
CA THR A 437 19.75 -33.30 -6.38
C THR A 437 21.05 -32.63 -5.95
N MET A 438 21.39 -32.75 -4.67
CA MET A 438 22.65 -32.25 -4.12
C MET A 438 23.26 -33.23 -3.12
N LYS A 439 24.59 -33.35 -3.15
CA LYS A 439 25.34 -34.14 -2.17
C LYS A 439 25.68 -33.26 -0.96
N LEU A 440 25.46 -33.79 0.23
CA LEU A 440 25.67 -33.11 1.50
C LEU A 440 26.54 -33.96 2.44
N LYS A 441 27.36 -33.30 3.26
CA LYS A 441 28.19 -33.95 4.29
C LYS A 441 27.44 -34.20 5.60
N ALA A 442 26.32 -33.52 5.82
CA ALA A 442 25.46 -33.67 6.98
C ALA A 442 23.99 -33.50 6.57
N ALA A 443 23.08 -34.04 7.36
CA ALA A 443 21.66 -33.93 7.08
C ALA A 443 21.21 -32.46 7.23
N PRO A 444 20.38 -31.93 6.32
CA PRO A 444 19.92 -30.55 6.43
C PRO A 444 18.96 -30.40 7.62
N THR A 445 19.05 -29.28 8.33
CA THR A 445 18.10 -28.91 9.39
C THR A 445 16.84 -28.25 8.84
N LYS A 446 16.97 -27.59 7.68
CA LYS A 446 15.85 -26.95 6.98
C LYS A 446 16.11 -26.93 5.48
N VAL A 447 15.08 -27.20 4.70
CA VAL A 447 15.04 -26.98 3.25
C VAL A 447 13.85 -26.08 2.98
N GLU A 448 14.10 -24.89 2.43
CA GLU A 448 13.08 -23.87 2.27
C GLU A 448 13.09 -23.31 0.84
N LEU A 449 11.94 -23.41 0.17
CA LEU A 449 11.72 -22.83 -1.14
C LEU A 449 11.29 -21.36 -1.00
N ALA A 450 11.99 -20.47 -1.69
CA ALA A 450 11.71 -19.03 -1.75
C ALA A 450 11.42 -18.41 -0.36
N PRO A 451 12.40 -18.44 0.57
CA PRO A 451 12.23 -17.99 1.95
C PRO A 451 11.86 -16.50 2.07
N GLY A 452 11.07 -16.18 3.09
CA GLY A 452 10.59 -14.82 3.37
C GLY A 452 9.70 -14.30 2.25
N ALA A 453 8.68 -15.08 1.87
CA ALA A 453 7.76 -14.76 0.77
C ALA A 453 8.48 -14.42 -0.55
N GLY A 454 9.58 -15.12 -0.87
CA GLY A 454 10.43 -14.79 -2.03
C GLY A 454 9.81 -15.00 -3.42
N VAL A 455 8.60 -15.58 -3.48
CA VAL A 455 7.86 -15.79 -4.72
C VAL A 455 6.37 -15.61 -4.48
N LEU A 456 5.70 -14.90 -5.39
CA LEU A 456 4.25 -14.84 -5.47
C LEU A 456 3.73 -16.18 -6.00
N ALA A 457 3.37 -17.08 -5.08
CA ALA A 457 2.77 -18.35 -5.43
C ALA A 457 1.84 -18.84 -4.34
N PHE A 458 0.87 -19.64 -4.73
CA PHE A 458 0.11 -20.46 -3.81
C PHE A 458 0.85 -21.77 -3.55
N ARG A 459 0.73 -22.31 -2.35
CA ARG A 459 1.37 -23.57 -1.97
C ARG A 459 0.30 -24.62 -1.71
N LYS A 460 0.56 -25.85 -2.15
CA LYS A 460 -0.27 -27.02 -1.89
C LYS A 460 0.46 -28.02 -1.02
#